data_AF-A0A379UWA1-F1
#
_entry.id   AF-A0A379UWA1-F1
#
_cell.length_a   1.000
_cell.length_b   1.000
_cell.length_c   1.000
_cell.angle_alpha   90.00
_cell.angle_beta   90.00
_cell.angle_gamma   90.00
#
_symmetry.space_group_name_H-M   'P 1'
#
loop_
_entity.id
_entity.type
_entity.pdbx_description
1 polymer ?
#
loop_
_entity_poly.entity_id
_entity_poly.type
_entity_poly.pdbx_seq_one_letter_code
_entity_poly.pdbx_strand_id
1 'polypeptide(L)'
;MKGMIAREVRRRGLKDNIKLGAGGIREIEFIVQVFQLIRGGREPSLQSRSLLPTLDAIAALHLLPENDVAQLRVAYLFLRRLENLLQSINDEQTQTLPADDLNRARLAWGMKAENWPQLVGELTDHMANVRRVFNELIGDDEADTRRRKNVQSRGVKYGRMRYRRMIRRQCWRI
;
A
#
# COMPACT_ATOMS: atom_id res chain seq x y z
N MET A 1 5.98 -2.35 14.76
CA MET A 1 6.04 -3.00 13.43
C MET A 1 5.88 -1.98 12.28
N LYS A 2 4.80 -1.21 12.22
CA LYS A 2 4.59 -0.06 11.30
C LYS A 2 5.77 0.91 11.16
N GLY A 3 6.28 1.42 12.29
CA GLY A 3 7.41 2.33 12.30
C GLY A 3 8.72 1.73 11.75
N MET A 4 8.88 0.40 11.75
CA MET A 4 10.03 -0.25 11.12
C MET A 4 9.92 -0.25 9.60
N ILE A 5 8.75 -0.57 9.04
CA ILE A 5 8.55 -0.58 7.58
C ILE A 5 8.77 0.84 7.02
N ALA A 6 8.08 1.85 7.55
CA ALA A 6 8.22 3.23 7.08
C ALA A 6 9.60 3.85 7.34
N ARG A 7 10.33 3.41 8.38
CA ARG A 7 11.74 3.78 8.59
C ARG A 7 12.67 3.07 7.62
N GLU A 8 12.42 1.80 7.31
CA GLU A 8 13.29 1.01 6.42
C GLU A 8 13.21 1.51 4.97
N VAL A 9 11.99 1.85 4.50
CA VAL A 9 11.79 2.46 3.17
C VAL A 9 12.55 3.79 3.05
N ARG A 10 12.43 4.66 4.07
CA ARG A 10 13.12 5.97 4.09
C ARG A 10 14.63 5.86 4.28
N ARG A 11 15.08 4.94 5.13
CA ARG A 11 16.51 4.72 5.45
C ARG A 11 17.30 4.18 4.25
N ARG A 12 16.69 3.34 3.42
CA ARG A 12 17.39 2.69 2.29
C ARG A 12 17.29 3.44 0.96
N GLY A 13 16.50 4.52 0.85
CA GLY A 13 16.40 5.30 -0.39
C GLY A 13 15.92 4.49 -1.60
N LEU A 14 15.10 3.47 -1.37
CA LEU A 14 14.68 2.46 -2.36
C LEU A 14 13.63 3.00 -3.35
N LYS A 15 13.93 4.10 -4.04
CA LYS A 15 13.02 4.73 -5.01
C LYS A 15 12.64 3.78 -6.14
N ASP A 16 13.57 2.94 -6.57
CA ASP A 16 13.39 2.05 -7.72
C ASP A 16 12.96 0.63 -7.33
N ASN A 17 12.53 0.40 -6.08
CA ASN A 17 12.10 -0.93 -5.64
C ASN A 17 10.57 -1.06 -5.58
N ILE A 18 9.99 -1.89 -6.44
CA ILE A 18 8.53 -2.01 -6.60
C ILE A 18 7.82 -2.71 -5.43
N LYS A 19 8.58 -3.42 -4.58
CA LYS A 19 8.03 -4.16 -3.42
C LYS A 19 8.23 -3.41 -2.11
N LEU A 20 9.43 -2.90 -1.89
CA LEU A 20 9.86 -2.20 -0.68
C LEU A 20 9.61 -0.69 -0.77
N GLY A 21 9.52 -0.13 -1.98
CA GLY A 21 9.34 1.30 -2.21
C GLY A 21 8.00 1.82 -1.69
N ALA A 22 7.89 3.14 -1.64
CA ALA A 22 6.70 3.80 -1.17
C ALA A 22 5.51 3.58 -2.10
N GLY A 23 4.40 3.05 -1.60
CA GLY A 23 3.29 2.63 -2.47
C GLY A 23 3.51 1.30 -3.17
N GLY A 24 4.57 0.57 -2.83
CA GLY A 24 4.88 -0.74 -3.41
C GLY A 24 3.99 -1.87 -2.89
N ILE A 25 4.24 -3.08 -3.41
CA ILE A 25 3.44 -4.29 -3.15
C ILE A 25 3.23 -4.54 -1.65
N ARG A 26 4.28 -4.37 -0.82
CA ARG A 26 4.17 -4.62 0.62
C ARG A 26 3.16 -3.70 1.31
N GLU A 27 2.99 -2.48 0.85
CA GLU A 27 2.00 -1.58 1.46
C GLU A 27 0.57 -2.02 1.16
N ILE A 28 0.31 -2.57 -0.03
CA ILE A 28 -0.97 -3.20 -0.36
C ILE A 28 -1.21 -4.43 0.53
N GLU A 29 -0.21 -5.31 0.64
CA GLU A 29 -0.27 -6.50 1.52
C GLU A 29 -0.59 -6.09 2.95
N PHE A 30 0.07 -5.05 3.45
CA PHE A 30 -0.14 -4.54 4.80
C PHE A 30 -1.54 -3.97 5.01
N ILE A 31 -2.06 -3.17 4.05
CA ILE A 31 -3.43 -2.64 4.10
C ILE A 31 -4.42 -3.79 4.27
N VAL A 32 -4.31 -4.82 3.43
CA VAL A 32 -5.22 -5.96 3.44
C VAL A 32 -5.10 -6.73 4.76
N GLN A 33 -3.87 -7.06 5.18
CA GLN A 33 -3.61 -7.80 6.41
C GLN A 33 -4.13 -7.07 7.66
N VAL A 34 -4.09 -5.74 7.70
CA VAL A 34 -4.66 -4.97 8.81
C VAL A 34 -6.16 -5.25 8.97
N PHE A 35 -6.92 -5.32 7.87
CA PHE A 35 -8.35 -5.67 7.96
C PHE A 35 -8.55 -7.12 8.41
N GLN A 36 -7.73 -8.06 7.92
CA GLN A 36 -7.79 -9.46 8.36
C GLN A 36 -7.52 -9.60 9.86
N LEU A 37 -6.54 -8.87 10.40
CA LEU A 37 -6.20 -8.92 11.83
C LEU A 37 -7.29 -8.29 12.71
N ILE A 38 -7.95 -7.22 12.25
CA ILE A 38 -8.97 -6.52 13.05
C ILE A 38 -10.34 -7.21 12.97
N ARG A 39 -10.70 -7.75 11.80
CA ARG A 39 -12.07 -8.22 11.51
C ARG A 39 -12.15 -9.71 11.16
N GLY A 40 -11.05 -10.36 10.80
CA GLY A 40 -11.03 -11.74 10.34
C GLY A 40 -11.57 -12.75 11.34
N GLY A 41 -11.52 -12.46 12.66
CA GLY A 41 -12.14 -13.33 13.66
C GLY A 41 -13.69 -13.36 13.62
N ARG A 42 -14.33 -12.31 13.11
CA ARG A 42 -15.79 -12.19 13.00
C ARG A 42 -16.31 -12.32 11.58
N GLU A 43 -15.45 -12.01 10.60
CA GLU A 43 -15.77 -12.01 9.18
C GLU A 43 -14.95 -13.13 8.49
N PRO A 44 -15.51 -14.34 8.32
CA PRO A 44 -14.79 -15.46 7.70
C PRO A 44 -14.28 -15.15 6.29
N SER A 45 -14.98 -14.28 5.55
CA SER A 45 -14.56 -13.82 4.21
C SER A 45 -13.21 -13.10 4.21
N LEU A 46 -12.77 -12.54 5.35
CA LEU A 46 -11.46 -11.90 5.51
C LEU A 46 -10.36 -12.87 5.94
N GLN A 47 -10.62 -14.18 6.06
CA GLN A 47 -9.61 -15.17 6.44
C GLN A 47 -8.87 -15.78 5.23
N SER A 48 -9.21 -15.35 4.01
CA SER A 48 -8.53 -15.83 2.80
C SER A 48 -7.03 -15.54 2.83
N ARG A 49 -6.22 -16.50 2.37
CA ARG A 49 -4.77 -16.29 2.21
C ARG A 49 -4.43 -15.45 0.97
N SER A 50 -5.36 -15.34 0.03
CA SER A 50 -5.16 -14.63 -1.23
C SER A 50 -5.56 -13.15 -1.09
N LEU A 51 -4.72 -12.27 -1.63
CA LEU A 51 -4.92 -10.82 -1.50
C LEU A 51 -6.17 -10.33 -2.24
N LEU A 52 -6.38 -10.76 -3.49
CA LEU A 52 -7.50 -10.29 -4.32
C LEU A 52 -8.89 -10.65 -3.73
N PRO A 53 -9.17 -11.91 -3.34
CA PRO A 53 -10.43 -12.22 -2.66
C PRO A 53 -10.64 -11.44 -1.36
N THR A 54 -9.55 -11.15 -0.64
CA THR A 54 -9.64 -10.35 0.59
C THR A 54 -9.96 -8.89 0.29
N LEU A 55 -9.42 -8.30 -0.79
CA LEU A 55 -9.83 -6.97 -1.27
C LEU A 55 -11.31 -6.95 -1.65
N ASP A 56 -11.80 -7.99 -2.34
CA ASP A 56 -13.21 -8.09 -2.73
C ASP A 56 -14.11 -8.17 -1.49
N ALA A 57 -13.70 -8.91 -0.45
CA ALA A 57 -14.38 -8.94 0.84
C ALA A 57 -14.34 -7.59 1.60
N ILE A 58 -13.21 -6.87 1.54
CA ILE A 58 -13.08 -5.52 2.11
C ILE A 58 -14.09 -4.55 1.47
N ALA A 59 -14.28 -4.62 0.14
CA ALA A 59 -15.29 -3.83 -0.56
C ALA A 59 -16.72 -4.23 -0.17
N ALA A 60 -17.04 -5.53 -0.19
CA ALA A 60 -18.37 -6.03 0.13
C ALA A 60 -18.83 -5.69 1.57
N LEU A 61 -17.87 -5.60 2.51
CA LEU A 61 -18.11 -5.20 3.89
C LEU A 61 -18.03 -3.68 4.11
N HIS A 62 -17.84 -2.90 3.03
CA HIS A 62 -17.67 -1.45 3.01
C HIS A 62 -16.58 -0.94 3.98
N LEU A 63 -15.51 -1.71 4.18
CA LEU A 63 -14.42 -1.39 5.12
C LEU A 63 -13.44 -0.35 4.56
N LEU A 64 -13.45 -0.15 3.25
CA LEU A 64 -12.81 0.95 2.52
C LEU A 64 -13.80 1.50 1.48
N PRO A 65 -13.61 2.76 1.02
CA PRO A 65 -14.34 3.26 -0.13
C PRO A 65 -14.14 2.36 -1.36
N GLU A 66 -15.21 2.11 -2.11
CA GLU A 66 -15.16 1.24 -3.29
C GLU A 66 -14.10 1.67 -4.32
N ASN A 67 -13.98 2.99 -4.53
CA ASN A 67 -12.96 3.55 -5.40
C ASN A 67 -11.53 3.22 -4.92
N ASP A 68 -11.28 3.25 -3.60
CA ASP A 68 -9.96 2.91 -3.06
C ASP A 68 -9.65 1.43 -3.23
N VAL A 69 -10.64 0.54 -3.04
CA VAL A 69 -10.46 -0.89 -3.29
C VAL A 69 -10.18 -1.17 -4.77
N ALA A 70 -10.92 -0.53 -5.67
CA ALA A 70 -10.69 -0.66 -7.11
C ALA A 70 -9.27 -0.20 -7.50
N GLN A 71 -8.82 0.95 -6.98
CA GLN A 71 -7.47 1.46 -7.21
C GLN A 71 -6.39 0.51 -6.67
N LEU A 72 -6.56 -0.03 -5.45
CA LEU A 72 -5.64 -1.00 -4.85
C LEU A 72 -5.56 -2.29 -5.68
N ARG A 73 -6.70 -2.77 -6.19
CA ARG A 73 -6.76 -3.98 -7.04
C ARG A 73 -5.97 -3.78 -8.33
N VAL A 74 -6.20 -2.67 -9.04
CA VAL A 74 -5.49 -2.37 -10.29
C VAL A 74 -3.99 -2.19 -10.03
N ALA A 75 -3.62 -1.43 -9.00
CA ALA A 75 -2.23 -1.23 -8.61
C ALA A 75 -1.52 -2.57 -8.27
N TYR A 76 -2.18 -3.46 -7.52
CA TYR A 76 -1.61 -4.76 -7.17
C TYR A 76 -1.35 -5.62 -8.42
N LEU A 77 -2.31 -5.70 -9.33
CA LEU A 77 -2.17 -6.46 -10.57
C LEU A 77 -1.06 -5.88 -11.45
N PHE A 78 -0.99 -4.56 -11.58
CA PHE A 78 0.05 -3.86 -12.31
C PHE A 78 1.44 -4.16 -11.74
N LEU A 79 1.62 -3.95 -10.43
CA LEU A 79 2.91 -4.15 -9.76
C LEU A 79 3.37 -5.62 -9.81
N ARG A 80 2.45 -6.58 -9.61
CA ARG A 80 2.78 -8.00 -9.71
C ARG A 80 3.13 -8.42 -11.13
N ARG A 81 2.46 -7.87 -12.14
CA ARG A 81 2.83 -8.13 -13.54
C ARG A 81 4.21 -7.57 -13.86
N LEU A 82 4.48 -6.32 -13.45
CA LEU A 82 5.78 -5.69 -13.65
C LEU A 82 6.90 -6.47 -12.93
N GLU A 83 6.68 -6.89 -11.68
CA GLU A 83 7.62 -7.71 -10.92
C GLU A 83 7.90 -9.05 -11.61
N ASN A 84 6.86 -9.76 -12.03
CA ASN A 84 7.02 -11.05 -12.70
C ASN A 84 7.77 -10.90 -14.03
N LEU A 85 7.47 -9.86 -14.82
CA LEU A 85 8.18 -9.59 -16.06
C LEU A 85 9.66 -9.27 -15.81
N LEU A 86 9.93 -8.40 -14.83
CA LEU A 86 11.29 -8.08 -14.41
C LEU A 86 12.09 -9.33 -14.03
N GLN A 87 11.49 -10.21 -13.22
CA GLN A 87 12.15 -11.45 -12.80
C GLN A 87 12.36 -12.41 -13.97
N SER A 88 11.44 -12.44 -14.94
CA SER A 88 11.53 -13.33 -16.10
C SER A 88 12.64 -12.98 -17.10
N ILE A 89 13.17 -11.74 -17.08
CA ILE A 89 14.21 -11.31 -18.03
C ILE A 89 15.50 -12.11 -17.86
N ASN A 90 15.91 -12.36 -16.61
CA ASN A 90 17.14 -13.09 -16.26
C ASN A 90 16.88 -14.34 -15.40
N ASP A 91 15.62 -14.70 -15.15
CA ASP A 91 15.21 -15.72 -14.17
C ASP A 91 15.78 -15.46 -12.76
N GLU A 92 15.76 -14.18 -12.36
CA GLU A 92 16.36 -13.72 -11.11
C GLU A 92 15.31 -13.12 -10.17
N GLN A 93 15.44 -13.40 -8.87
CA GLN A 93 14.54 -12.84 -7.86
C GLN A 93 14.89 -11.38 -7.52
N THR A 94 14.69 -10.47 -8.47
CA THR A 94 14.87 -9.02 -8.28
C THR A 94 13.53 -8.30 -8.06
N GLN A 95 13.58 -7.17 -7.34
CA GLN A 95 12.47 -6.22 -7.20
C GLN A 95 12.90 -4.78 -7.47
N THR A 96 14.11 -4.57 -7.98
CA THR A 96 14.66 -3.25 -8.30
C THR A 96 14.61 -3.05 -9.82
N LEU A 97 14.05 -1.92 -10.25
CA LEU A 97 13.95 -1.59 -11.67
C LEU A 97 15.33 -1.50 -12.34
N PRO A 98 15.44 -1.85 -13.62
CA PRO A 98 16.71 -1.84 -14.33
C PRO A 98 17.21 -0.42 -14.58
N ALA A 99 18.54 -0.27 -14.56
CA ALA A 99 19.21 0.96 -14.94
C ALA A 99 19.57 0.99 -16.44
N ASP A 100 19.69 -0.18 -17.09
CA ASP A 100 20.08 -0.30 -18.48
C ASP A 100 18.90 -0.12 -19.44
N ASP A 101 19.17 0.51 -20.58
CA ASP A 101 18.13 0.90 -21.54
C ASP A 101 17.46 -0.31 -22.21
N LEU A 102 18.19 -1.42 -22.39
CA LEU A 102 17.64 -2.64 -23.00
C LEU A 102 16.53 -3.25 -22.14
N ASN A 103 16.79 -3.47 -20.85
CA ASN A 103 15.77 -4.04 -19.97
C ASN A 103 14.63 -3.06 -19.69
N ARG A 104 14.90 -1.75 -19.67
CA ARG A 104 13.84 -0.73 -19.65
C ARG A 104 12.91 -0.84 -20.86
N ALA A 105 13.47 -0.97 -22.06
CA ALA A 105 12.68 -1.16 -23.28
C ALA A 105 11.88 -2.47 -23.26
N ARG A 106 12.49 -3.58 -22.80
CA ARG A 106 11.80 -4.87 -22.64
C ARG A 106 10.62 -4.78 -21.68
N LEU A 107 10.79 -4.10 -20.55
CA LEU A 107 9.72 -3.91 -19.58
C LEU A 107 8.59 -3.04 -20.13
N ALA A 108 8.92 -1.91 -20.78
CA ALA A 108 7.90 -1.05 -21.40
C ALA A 108 7.08 -1.84 -22.42
N TRP A 109 7.74 -2.57 -23.31
CA TRP A 109 7.08 -3.43 -24.28
C TRP A 109 6.22 -4.52 -23.61
N GLY A 110 6.77 -5.26 -22.63
CA GLY A 110 6.06 -6.33 -21.93
C GLY A 110 4.86 -5.84 -21.11
N MET A 111 4.91 -4.60 -20.63
CA MET A 111 3.80 -3.93 -19.95
C MET A 111 2.81 -3.27 -20.90
N LYS A 112 3.11 -3.21 -22.20
CA LYS A 112 2.33 -2.54 -23.25
C LYS A 112 2.32 -1.01 -23.13
N ALA A 113 3.41 -0.43 -22.62
CA ALA A 113 3.69 1.00 -22.70
C ALA A 113 4.50 1.31 -23.97
N GLU A 114 4.33 2.52 -24.51
CA GLU A 114 5.04 3.01 -25.69
C GLU A 114 6.55 3.15 -25.44
N ASN A 115 6.91 3.61 -24.24
CA ASN A 115 8.29 3.86 -23.86
C ASN A 115 8.48 3.78 -22.34
N TRP A 116 9.74 3.79 -21.91
CA TRP A 116 10.10 3.73 -20.49
C TRP A 116 9.52 4.89 -19.66
N PRO A 117 9.58 6.16 -20.10
CA PRO A 117 8.93 7.28 -19.40
C PRO A 117 7.43 7.06 -19.14
N GLN A 118 6.68 6.56 -20.13
CA GLN A 118 5.25 6.25 -19.95
C GLN A 118 5.06 5.18 -18.87
N LEU A 119 5.82 4.09 -18.93
CA LEU A 119 5.74 3.02 -17.92
C LEU A 119 6.02 3.54 -16.51
N VAL A 120 7.04 4.38 -16.36
CA VAL A 120 7.40 4.98 -15.07
C VAL A 120 6.30 5.93 -14.58
N GLY A 121 5.64 6.67 -15.47
CA GLY A 121 4.47 7.50 -15.14
C GLY A 121 3.33 6.66 -14.57
N GLU A 122 2.91 5.61 -15.28
CA GLU A 122 1.85 4.69 -14.83
C GLU A 122 2.20 4.02 -13.50
N LEU A 123 3.46 3.57 -13.34
CA LEU A 123 3.96 3.00 -12.10
C LEU A 123 3.86 4.01 -10.94
N THR A 124 4.28 5.25 -11.19
CA THR A 124 4.27 6.33 -10.20
C THR A 124 2.85 6.63 -9.74
N ASP A 125 1.88 6.68 -10.65
CA ASP A 125 0.47 6.93 -10.34
C ASP A 125 -0.13 5.80 -9.49
N HIS A 126 0.15 4.54 -9.84
CA HIS A 126 -0.27 3.40 -9.03
C HIS A 126 0.32 3.45 -7.62
N MET A 127 1.63 3.70 -7.51
CA MET A 127 2.31 3.77 -6.21
C MET A 127 1.81 4.97 -5.38
N ALA A 128 1.53 6.13 -6.01
CA ALA A 128 0.98 7.29 -5.32
C ALA A 128 -0.41 7.00 -4.74
N ASN A 129 -1.27 6.29 -5.48
CA ASN A 129 -2.59 5.88 -5.00
C ASN A 129 -2.51 4.92 -3.82
N VAL A 130 -1.64 3.91 -3.89
CA VAL A 130 -1.41 2.98 -2.77
C VAL A 130 -0.89 3.74 -1.55
N ARG A 131 0.08 4.64 -1.75
CA ARG A 131 0.66 5.45 -0.68
C ARG A 131 -0.40 6.33 -0.01
N ARG A 132 -1.31 6.94 -0.77
CA ARG A 132 -2.42 7.74 -0.24
C ARG A 132 -3.31 6.89 0.67
N VAL A 133 -3.79 5.74 0.19
CA VAL A 133 -4.66 4.84 0.96
C VAL A 133 -3.95 4.33 2.21
N PHE A 134 -2.67 3.95 2.09
CA PHE A 134 -1.84 3.54 3.22
C PHE A 134 -1.78 4.64 4.28
N ASN A 135 -1.50 5.88 3.89
CA ASN A 135 -1.40 7.01 4.82
C ASN A 135 -2.74 7.33 5.50
N GLU A 136 -3.85 7.24 4.78
CA GLU A 136 -5.20 7.46 5.33
C GLU A 136 -5.59 6.40 6.37
N LEU A 137 -5.33 5.13 6.07
CA LEU A 137 -5.65 4.01 6.95
C LEU A 137 -4.78 4.02 8.21
N ILE A 138 -3.49 4.29 8.03
CA ILE A 138 -2.48 4.04 9.05
C ILE A 138 -2.15 5.32 9.84
N GLY A 139 -2.34 6.50 9.26
CA GLY A 139 -2.02 7.80 9.86
C GLY A 139 -0.51 8.06 9.97
N ASP A 140 -0.11 9.33 9.83
CA ASP A 140 1.29 9.71 9.94
C ASP A 140 1.74 9.72 11.42
N ASP A 141 2.55 8.74 11.83
CA ASP A 141 3.02 8.63 13.22
C ASP A 141 3.90 9.83 13.62
N GLU A 142 4.49 10.56 12.68
CA GLU A 142 5.25 11.79 12.98
C GLU A 142 4.34 12.93 13.45
N ALA A 143 3.14 13.05 12.87
CA ALA A 143 2.15 14.02 13.32
C ALA A 143 1.59 13.65 14.71
N ASP A 144 1.39 12.36 14.99
CA ASP A 144 0.86 11.88 16.28
C ASP A 144 1.93 11.87 17.38
N THR A 145 3.21 11.61 17.06
CA THR A 145 4.34 11.73 18.02
C THR A 145 4.69 13.18 18.31
N ARG A 146 4.69 14.08 17.30
CA ARG A 146 4.82 15.53 17.52
C ARG A 146 3.61 16.10 18.27
N ARG A 147 2.37 15.65 17.97
CA ARG A 147 1.18 16.02 18.75
C ARG A 147 1.23 15.50 20.18
N ARG A 148 1.64 14.26 20.43
CA ARG A 148 1.79 13.74 21.81
C ARG A 148 2.82 14.56 22.60
N LYS A 149 3.96 14.91 22.00
CA LYS A 149 4.94 15.81 22.62
C LYS A 149 4.42 17.25 22.86
N ASN A 150 3.56 17.78 21.99
CA ASN A 150 2.95 19.12 22.13
C ASN A 150 1.67 19.15 22.99
N VAL A 151 0.96 18.03 23.16
CA VAL A 151 -0.25 17.94 23.99
C VAL A 151 0.13 17.66 25.45
N GLN A 152 1.28 17.03 25.71
CA GLN A 152 1.84 16.95 27.06
C GLN A 152 2.19 18.34 27.64
N SER A 153 2.40 19.35 26.78
CA SER A 153 2.75 20.72 27.17
C SER A 153 1.58 21.71 27.11
N ARG A 154 0.42 21.35 26.54
CA ARG A 154 -0.76 22.24 26.47
C ARG A 154 -2.06 21.44 26.62
N GLY A 155 -2.76 21.69 27.73
CA GLY A 155 -4.03 21.09 28.06
C GLY A 155 -5.10 21.25 26.96
N VAL A 156 -5.69 20.12 26.58
CA VAL A 156 -7.01 19.84 25.96
C VAL A 156 -7.58 20.85 24.95
N LYS A 157 -7.87 20.39 23.70
CA LYS A 157 -9.23 20.34 23.08
C LYS A 157 -9.21 19.71 21.68
N TYR A 158 -10.31 19.03 21.35
CA TYR A 158 -10.57 18.09 20.25
C TYR A 158 -10.48 18.68 18.82
N GLY A 159 -10.08 17.86 17.83
CA GLY A 159 -10.19 18.22 16.40
C GLY A 159 -9.91 17.11 15.37
N ARG A 160 -11.01 16.59 14.80
CA ARG A 160 -11.23 15.92 13.48
C ARG A 160 -10.57 14.56 13.17
N MET A 161 -11.46 13.60 12.90
CA MET A 161 -11.25 12.14 12.82
C MET A 161 -12.02 11.63 11.59
N ARG A 162 -11.34 11.24 10.50
CA ARG A 162 -12.01 10.75 9.28
C ARG A 162 -11.84 9.25 8.94
N TYR A 163 -10.81 8.55 9.43
CA TYR A 163 -10.75 7.07 9.32
C TYR A 163 -10.54 6.33 10.65
N ARG A 164 -9.96 6.99 11.65
CA ARG A 164 -9.82 6.46 13.03
C ARG A 164 -11.14 6.10 13.73
N ARG A 165 -12.28 6.61 13.25
CA ARG A 165 -13.59 6.41 13.87
C ARG A 165 -14.23 5.07 13.51
N MET A 166 -13.87 4.46 12.38
CA MET A 166 -14.42 3.16 11.98
C MET A 166 -13.83 2.03 12.81
N ILE A 167 -12.51 2.05 13.06
CA ILE A 167 -11.83 1.10 13.95
C ILE A 167 -12.32 1.25 15.41
N ARG A 168 -12.65 2.47 15.87
CA ARG A 168 -13.12 2.67 17.26
C ARG A 168 -14.63 2.51 17.48
N ARG A 169 -15.50 2.79 16.51
CA ARG A 169 -16.97 2.71 16.70
C ARG A 169 -17.55 1.29 16.62
N GLN A 170 -16.84 0.33 16.03
CA GLN A 170 -17.32 -1.07 15.95
C GLN A 170 -16.53 -2.04 16.84
N CYS A 171 -15.53 -1.55 17.60
CA CYS A 171 -14.80 -2.33 18.60
C CYS A 171 -15.50 -2.45 19.97
N TRP A 172 -16.58 -1.71 20.23
CA TRP A 172 -17.27 -1.67 21.55
C TRP A 172 -18.80 -1.69 21.44
N ARG A 173 -19.35 -2.54 20.57
CA ARG A 173 -20.70 -3.08 20.77
C ARG A 173 -20.52 -4.57 21.11
N ILE A 174 -20.10 -4.78 22.35
CA ILE A 174 -20.43 -5.95 23.15
C ILE A 174 -21.77 -5.60 23.81
#